data_AF-A0A9D9DN03-F1
#
_entry.id   AF-A0A9D9DN03-F1
#
_cell.length_a   1.000
_cell.length_b   1.000
_cell.length_c   1.000
_cell.angle_alpha   90.00
_cell.angle_beta   90.00
_cell.angle_gamma   90.00
#
_symmetry.space_group_name_H-M   'P 1'
#
loop_
_entity.id
_entity.type
_entity.pdbx_description
1 polymer ?
#
loop_
_entity_poly.entity_id
_entity_poly.type
_entity_poly.pdbx_seq_one_letter_code
_entity_poly.pdbx_strand_id
1 'polypeptide(L)'
;MSYATGAGMFSMDSVPVIICKLAGIVCGCLAIYKLYVSNPGNQKPMITYILSGAGFLLVFLSIFGISVVDYLGLLALIAALILSGSGLEISWKSTSVTWSYIIMLAIILYLYTFIEDTVLAQTVGLAGPILLLVGLGMLKSAVNDAAGISGIGKLKIAAILAICGIALGWIPAIGWIFALILNIVAFIFGLLGYSSFKSADSIGQTGKEGAGNLFISMIIMLAVVVIDIIPFVGGTLAALGAIAAIFFSYMGWKKIVSGLENPAPAAEPLKEV
;
A
#
# COMPACT_ATOMS: atom_id res chain seq x y z
N MET A 1 10.51 -20.69 -2.39
CA MET A 1 10.42 -22.16 -2.24
C MET A 1 10.42 -22.46 -0.75
N SER A 2 9.23 -22.63 -0.15
CA SER A 2 9.09 -23.22 1.18
C SER A 2 7.67 -23.80 1.31
N TYR A 3 7.50 -25.02 0.83
CA TYR A 3 6.48 -25.92 1.37
C TYR A 3 7.23 -26.85 2.32
N ALA A 4 7.30 -26.47 3.59
CA ALA A 4 7.79 -27.37 4.63
C ALA A 4 7.09 -27.06 5.96
N THR A 5 6.24 -28.01 6.34
CA THR A 5 6.04 -28.54 7.70
C THR A 5 5.44 -27.61 8.75
N GLY A 6 4.27 -28.02 9.26
CA GLY A 6 3.69 -27.46 10.47
C GLY A 6 4.68 -27.48 11.64
N ALA A 7 4.74 -26.35 12.34
CA ALA A 7 5.41 -26.23 13.62
C ALA A 7 4.60 -25.26 14.48
N GLY A 8 3.92 -25.80 15.50
CA GLY A 8 3.50 -25.14 16.74
C GLY A 8 2.67 -23.85 16.69
N MET A 9 1.70 -23.72 17.59
CA MET A 9 1.05 -22.44 17.95
C MET A 9 2.03 -21.38 18.52
N PHE A 10 3.33 -21.65 18.52
CA PHE A 10 4.42 -20.76 18.95
C PHE A 10 5.63 -20.98 18.03
N SER A 11 5.70 -20.27 16.91
CA SER A 11 6.94 -20.08 16.15
C SER A 11 7.38 -18.63 16.30
N MET A 12 8.60 -18.39 16.75
CA MET A 12 9.14 -17.03 16.72
C MET A 12 9.29 -16.59 15.27
N ASP A 13 8.78 -15.40 14.97
CA ASP A 13 8.87 -14.82 13.64
C ASP A 13 10.33 -14.69 13.21
N SER A 14 10.56 -14.74 11.90
CA SER A 14 11.89 -14.46 11.35
C SER A 14 12.33 -13.05 11.76
N VAL A 15 13.62 -12.88 12.06
CA VAL A 15 14.22 -11.58 12.43
C VAL A 15 13.74 -10.40 11.55
N PRO A 16 13.56 -10.54 10.22
CA PRO A 16 13.05 -9.47 9.37
C PRO A 16 11.61 -9.05 9.69
N VAL A 17 10.74 -10.01 10.00
CA VAL A 17 9.33 -9.76 10.38
C VAL A 17 9.26 -9.04 11.72
N ILE A 18 10.11 -9.42 12.67
CA ILE A 18 10.22 -8.73 13.97
C ILE A 18 10.64 -7.26 13.78
N ILE A 19 11.64 -7.01 12.91
CA ILE A 19 12.09 -5.64 12.61
C ILE A 19 10.96 -4.83 11.95
N CYS A 20 10.18 -5.43 11.03
CA CYS A 20 9.03 -4.76 10.41
C CYS A 20 7.95 -4.41 11.42
N LYS A 21 7.60 -5.35 12.32
CA LYS A 21 6.60 -5.14 13.38
C LYS A 21 7.05 -4.02 14.32
N LEU A 22 8.30 -4.03 14.76
CA LEU A 22 8.88 -2.98 15.62
C LEU A 22 8.90 -1.61 14.94
N ALA A 23 9.34 -1.54 13.67
CA ALA A 23 9.33 -0.30 12.90
C ALA A 23 7.90 0.25 12.74
N GLY A 24 6.93 -0.64 12.45
CA GLY A 24 5.51 -0.30 12.37
C GLY A 24 4.95 0.25 13.68
N ILE A 25 5.27 -0.38 14.81
CA ILE A 25 4.86 0.10 16.15
C ILE A 25 5.47 1.47 16.44
N VAL A 26 6.78 1.66 16.20
CA VAL A 26 7.46 2.95 16.48
C VAL A 26 6.89 4.07 15.61
N CYS A 27 6.78 3.86 14.29
CA CYS A 27 6.22 4.86 13.38
C CYS A 27 4.74 5.14 13.67
N GLY A 28 3.98 4.12 14.05
CA GLY A 28 2.58 4.23 14.43
C GLY A 28 2.36 5.03 15.71
N CYS A 29 3.14 4.76 16.75
CA CYS A 29 3.15 5.54 17.99
C CYS A 29 3.53 7.00 17.74
N LEU A 30 4.54 7.26 16.89
CA LEU A 30 4.92 8.61 16.49
C LEU A 30 3.79 9.33 15.73
N ALA A 31 3.05 8.62 14.87
CA ALA A 31 1.91 9.18 14.15
C ALA A 31 0.77 9.57 15.11
N ILE A 32 0.43 8.70 16.08
CA ILE A 32 -0.56 9.02 17.12
C ILE A 32 -0.09 10.21 17.98
N TYR A 33 1.18 10.23 18.36
CA TYR A 33 1.74 11.32 19.17
C TYR A 33 1.63 12.67 18.45
N LYS A 34 1.97 12.73 17.16
CA LYS A 34 1.77 13.94 16.34
C LYS A 34 0.30 14.32 16.24
N LEU A 35 -0.60 13.36 16.05
CA LEU A 35 -2.05 13.62 16.01
C LEU A 35 -2.57 14.19 17.34
N TYR A 36 -2.06 13.74 18.47
CA TYR A 36 -2.40 14.23 19.80
C TYR A 36 -1.91 15.67 20.03
N VAL A 37 -0.65 15.95 19.69
CA VAL A 37 -0.04 17.29 19.88
C VAL A 37 -0.63 18.33 18.92
N SER A 38 -0.95 17.95 17.69
CA SER A 38 -1.51 18.88 16.69
C SER A 38 -2.99 19.23 16.92
N ASN A 39 -3.72 18.54 17.79
CA ASN A 39 -5.15 18.79 18.05
C ASN A 39 -5.51 18.69 19.56
N PRO A 40 -5.05 19.65 20.40
CA PRO A 40 -5.24 19.60 21.86
C PRO A 40 -6.70 19.80 22.33
N GLY A 41 -7.65 20.10 21.43
CA GLY A 41 -9.05 20.45 21.74
C GLY A 41 -10.11 19.36 21.54
N ASN A 42 -9.72 18.13 21.18
CA ASN A 42 -10.57 16.94 21.09
C ASN A 42 -11.85 17.03 20.22
N GLN A 43 -11.74 16.70 18.93
CA GLN A 43 -12.86 16.24 18.09
C GLN A 43 -12.51 14.92 17.38
N LYS A 44 -11.97 13.94 18.10
CA LYS A 44 -11.91 12.57 17.60
C LYS A 44 -12.60 11.64 18.58
N PRO A 45 -13.40 10.66 18.11
CA PRO A 45 -14.04 9.73 19.01
C PRO A 45 -12.94 8.97 19.75
N MET A 46 -13.01 8.99 21.10
CA MET A 46 -12.07 8.32 22.02
C MET A 46 -11.78 6.87 21.61
N ILE A 47 -12.77 6.24 20.97
CA ILE A 47 -12.70 4.93 20.32
C ILE A 47 -11.50 4.80 19.37
N THR A 48 -11.13 5.84 18.60
CA THR A 48 -10.02 5.80 17.63
C THR A 48 -8.67 5.59 18.31
N TYR A 49 -8.42 6.31 19.41
CA TYR A 49 -7.18 6.17 20.17
C TYR A 49 -7.13 4.80 20.86
N ILE A 50 -8.26 4.34 21.42
CA ILE A 50 -8.39 3.01 22.02
C ILE A 50 -8.16 1.90 20.99
N LEU A 51 -8.76 1.99 19.80
CA LEU A 51 -8.60 1.01 18.73
C LEU A 51 -7.16 0.97 18.20
N SER A 52 -6.54 2.14 18.03
CA SER A 52 -5.15 2.23 17.58
C SER A 52 -4.17 1.69 18.62
N GLY A 53 -4.36 2.01 19.90
CA GLY A 53 -3.57 1.47 21.01
C GLY A 53 -3.75 -0.04 21.18
N ALA A 54 -4.99 -0.54 21.09
CA ALA A 54 -5.28 -1.97 21.07
C ALA A 54 -4.62 -2.65 19.86
N GLY A 55 -4.69 -2.05 18.68
CA GLY A 55 -4.04 -2.54 17.46
C GLY A 55 -2.52 -2.66 17.62
N PHE A 56 -1.84 -1.64 18.14
CA PHE A 56 -0.40 -1.69 18.41
C PHE A 56 -0.03 -2.71 19.48
N LEU A 57 -0.85 -2.85 20.53
CA LEU A 57 -0.65 -3.84 21.58
C LEU A 57 -0.80 -5.27 21.04
N LEU A 58 -1.74 -5.49 20.12
CA LEU A 58 -1.92 -6.77 19.43
C LEU A 58 -0.72 -7.08 18.51
N VAL A 59 -0.26 -6.12 17.70
CA VAL A 59 0.96 -6.27 16.86
C VAL A 59 2.23 -6.45 17.71
N PHE A 60 2.27 -5.89 18.93
CA PHE A 60 3.37 -6.13 19.86
C PHE A 60 3.30 -7.55 20.45
N LEU A 61 2.11 -8.00 20.84
CA LEU A 61 1.89 -9.35 21.39
C LEU A 61 2.16 -10.44 20.34
N SER A 62 1.98 -10.15 19.06
CA SER A 62 2.23 -11.11 17.99
C SER A 62 3.72 -11.41 17.78
N ILE A 63 4.63 -10.54 18.21
CA ILE A 63 6.09 -10.82 18.23
C ILE A 63 6.40 -12.07 19.06
N PHE A 64 5.55 -12.41 20.04
CA PHE A 64 5.69 -13.61 20.87
C PHE A 64 5.13 -14.89 20.22
N GLY A 65 4.80 -14.85 18.93
CA GLY A 65 4.49 -16.04 18.12
C GLY A 65 3.02 -16.43 18.07
N ILE A 66 2.09 -15.53 18.44
CA ILE A 66 0.64 -15.79 18.35
C ILE A 66 0.10 -15.21 17.03
N SER A 67 0.10 -16.03 15.98
CA SER A 67 -0.22 -15.63 14.60
C SER A 67 -1.63 -15.06 14.41
N VAL A 68 -2.63 -15.43 15.22
CA VAL A 68 -4.00 -14.87 15.13
C VAL A 68 -4.05 -13.40 15.54
N VAL A 69 -3.12 -12.96 16.39
CA VAL A 69 -3.10 -11.64 17.01
C VAL A 69 -2.62 -10.57 16.02
N ASP A 70 -1.79 -10.94 15.03
CA ASP A 70 -1.37 -10.06 13.93
C ASP A 70 -2.56 -9.52 13.15
N TYR A 71 -3.47 -10.40 12.74
CA TYR A 71 -4.61 -10.05 11.91
C TYR A 71 -5.63 -9.18 12.66
N LEU A 72 -5.86 -9.48 13.95
CA LEU A 72 -6.70 -8.67 14.82
C LEU A 72 -6.09 -7.27 15.04
N GLY A 73 -4.77 -7.20 15.20
CA GLY A 73 -4.03 -5.94 15.31
C GLY A 73 -4.11 -5.10 14.03
N LEU A 74 -3.88 -5.72 12.87
CA LEU A 74 -3.98 -5.06 11.56
C LEU A 74 -5.40 -4.55 11.29
N LEU A 75 -6.42 -5.37 11.55
CA LEU A 75 -7.83 -4.97 11.39
C LEU A 75 -8.20 -3.81 12.32
N ALA A 76 -7.75 -3.86 13.58
CA ALA A 76 -7.94 -2.76 14.53
C ALA A 76 -7.22 -1.48 14.07
N LEU A 77 -6.01 -1.58 13.52
CA LEU A 77 -5.28 -0.44 12.97
C LEU A 77 -5.93 0.14 11.72
N ILE A 78 -6.44 -0.69 10.81
CA ILE A 78 -7.18 -0.25 9.61
C ILE A 78 -8.49 0.45 10.03
N ALA A 79 -9.24 -0.14 10.96
CA ALA A 79 -10.46 0.49 11.48
C ALA A 79 -10.15 1.81 12.19
N ALA A 80 -9.06 1.88 12.96
CA ALA A 80 -8.58 3.12 13.57
C ALA A 80 -8.22 4.19 12.52
N LEU A 81 -7.57 3.79 11.42
CA LEU A 81 -7.20 4.69 10.33
C LEU A 81 -8.44 5.30 9.66
N ILE A 82 -9.45 4.46 9.36
CA ILE A 82 -10.73 4.88 8.76
C ILE A 82 -11.46 5.87 9.69
N LEU A 83 -11.52 5.56 10.99
CA LEU A 83 -12.13 6.43 12.00
C LEU A 83 -11.35 7.73 12.24
N SER A 84 -10.04 7.75 11.98
CA SER A 84 -9.15 8.92 12.16
C SER A 84 -9.22 9.93 11.02
N GLY A 85 -10.08 9.70 10.02
CA GLY A 85 -10.20 10.47 8.78
C GLY A 85 -10.25 11.99 8.96
N SER A 86 -10.66 12.51 10.11
CA SER A 86 -10.75 13.96 10.37
C SER A 86 -9.49 14.62 10.96
N GLY A 87 -8.35 13.93 11.16
CA GLY A 87 -7.17 14.63 11.69
C GLY A 87 -5.78 14.15 11.30
N LEU A 88 -5.64 13.16 10.43
CA LEU A 88 -4.64 13.37 9.37
C LEU A 88 -5.24 14.48 8.49
N GLU A 89 -4.48 15.39 7.92
CA GLU A 89 -4.92 16.48 7.04
C GLU A 89 -5.55 15.98 5.71
N ILE A 90 -6.36 14.91 5.78
CA ILE A 90 -7.18 14.31 4.75
C ILE A 90 -8.37 15.25 4.58
N SER A 91 -8.24 16.13 3.60
CA SER A 91 -9.38 16.95 3.18
C SER A 91 -10.32 16.02 2.40
N TRP A 92 -11.41 15.58 3.03
CA TRP A 92 -12.51 14.86 2.33
C TRP A 92 -13.33 15.82 1.45
N LYS A 93 -12.66 16.81 0.85
CA LYS A 93 -13.29 17.92 0.16
C LYS A 93 -13.81 17.52 -1.22
N SER A 94 -13.26 16.44 -1.80
CA SER A 94 -13.72 15.88 -3.08
C SER A 94 -13.77 14.35 -3.07
N THR A 95 -14.72 13.81 -3.84
CA THR A 95 -14.87 12.36 -4.06
C THR A 95 -13.56 11.74 -4.59
N SER A 96 -12.86 12.43 -5.49
CA SER A 96 -11.59 11.98 -6.08
C SER A 96 -10.45 11.76 -5.09
N VAL A 97 -10.34 12.64 -4.09
CA VAL A 97 -9.34 12.58 -3.03
C VAL A 97 -9.60 11.39 -2.12
N THR A 98 -10.85 11.17 -1.74
CA THR A 98 -11.34 10.01 -0.97
C THR A 98 -10.87 8.69 -1.61
N TRP A 99 -11.07 8.54 -2.92
CA TRP A 99 -10.69 7.32 -3.63
C TRP A 99 -9.18 7.15 -3.79
N SER A 100 -8.43 8.24 -3.86
CA SER A 100 -6.95 8.18 -3.87
C SER A 100 -6.38 7.66 -2.55
N TYR A 101 -7.00 7.99 -1.40
CA TYR A 101 -6.64 7.39 -0.11
C TYR A 101 -6.98 5.91 -0.03
N ILE A 102 -8.11 5.49 -0.62
CA ILE A 102 -8.48 4.06 -0.71
C ILE A 102 -7.46 3.30 -1.57
N ILE A 103 -7.01 3.88 -2.69
CA ILE A 103 -5.94 3.30 -3.52
C ILE A 103 -4.63 3.17 -2.72
N MET A 104 -4.26 4.20 -1.95
CA MET A 104 -3.06 4.15 -1.11
C MET A 104 -3.16 3.01 -0.09
N LEU A 105 -4.29 2.88 0.60
CA LEU A 105 -4.54 1.79 1.54
C LEU A 105 -4.46 0.42 0.86
N ALA A 106 -5.07 0.29 -0.32
CA ALA A 106 -5.09 -0.93 -1.12
C ALA A 106 -3.67 -1.41 -1.46
N ILE A 107 -2.79 -0.49 -1.87
CA ILE A 107 -1.40 -0.80 -2.22
C ILE A 107 -0.59 -1.18 -0.98
N ILE A 108 -0.77 -0.48 0.15
CA ILE A 108 -0.10 -0.84 1.41
C ILE A 108 -0.51 -2.24 1.86
N LEU A 109 -1.81 -2.56 1.79
CA LEU A 109 -2.33 -3.88 2.15
C LEU A 109 -1.78 -4.98 1.23
N TYR A 110 -1.67 -4.70 -0.07
CA TYR A 110 -1.06 -5.62 -1.02
C TYR A 110 0.46 -5.78 -0.78
N LEU A 111 1.18 -4.70 -0.47
CA LEU A 111 2.62 -4.79 -0.18
C LEU A 111 2.91 -5.54 1.13
N TYR A 112 1.98 -5.52 2.10
CA TYR A 112 2.10 -6.30 3.34
C TYR A 112 2.19 -7.81 3.09
N THR A 113 1.58 -8.34 2.02
CA THR A 113 1.63 -9.77 1.69
C THR A 113 3.03 -10.25 1.33
N PHE A 114 3.96 -9.35 1.01
CA PHE A 114 5.36 -9.69 0.74
C PHE A 114 6.18 -9.82 2.02
N ILE A 115 5.66 -9.37 3.16
CA ILE A 115 6.32 -9.48 4.48
C ILE A 115 5.95 -10.81 5.15
N GLU A 116 4.71 -11.28 4.96
CA GLU A 116 4.22 -12.55 5.50
C GLU A 116 3.85 -13.54 4.39
N ASP A 117 4.59 -14.64 4.26
CA ASP A 117 4.31 -15.71 3.28
C ASP A 117 3.36 -16.78 3.84
N THR A 118 2.22 -16.35 4.40
CA THR A 118 1.19 -17.27 4.87
C THR A 118 -0.03 -17.23 3.96
N VAL A 119 -0.75 -18.36 3.84
CA VAL A 119 -1.99 -18.43 3.07
C VAL A 119 -3.03 -17.44 3.58
N LEU A 120 -3.06 -17.18 4.89
CA LEU A 120 -3.93 -16.18 5.51
C LEU A 120 -3.55 -14.75 5.08
N ALA A 121 -2.26 -14.41 5.07
CA ALA A 121 -1.78 -13.11 4.58
C ALA A 121 -2.09 -12.92 3.09
N GLN A 122 -1.94 -13.95 2.26
CA GLN A 122 -2.31 -13.89 0.84
C GLN A 122 -3.83 -13.72 0.64
N THR A 123 -4.65 -14.31 1.51
CA THR A 123 -6.11 -14.18 1.46
C THR A 123 -6.58 -12.78 1.86
N VAL A 124 -6.02 -12.21 2.93
CA VAL A 124 -6.28 -10.82 3.34
C VAL A 124 -5.72 -9.84 2.30
N GLY A 125 -4.55 -10.17 1.75
CA GLY A 125 -3.87 -9.48 0.67
C GLY A 125 -4.68 -9.30 -0.61
N LEU A 126 -5.57 -10.26 -0.90
CA LEU A 126 -6.49 -10.21 -2.04
C LEU A 126 -7.40 -8.98 -1.98
N ALA A 127 -7.72 -8.48 -0.78
CA ALA A 127 -8.51 -7.26 -0.62
C ALA A 127 -7.80 -6.03 -1.19
N GLY A 128 -6.46 -6.01 -1.21
CA GLY A 128 -5.66 -4.91 -1.76
C GLY A 128 -5.94 -4.67 -3.25
N PRO A 129 -5.62 -5.62 -4.15
CA PRO A 129 -5.93 -5.50 -5.57
C PRO A 129 -7.42 -5.24 -5.88
N ILE A 130 -8.35 -5.78 -5.08
CA ILE A 130 -9.79 -5.51 -5.24
C ILE A 130 -10.10 -4.04 -4.93
N LEU A 131 -9.65 -3.54 -3.79
CA LEU A 131 -9.82 -2.12 -3.42
C LEU A 131 -9.14 -1.18 -4.42
N LEU A 132 -8.01 -1.60 -4.97
CA LEU A 132 -7.28 -0.88 -6.03
C LEU A 132 -8.16 -0.74 -7.28
N LEU A 133 -8.86 -1.80 -7.71
CA LEU A 133 -9.78 -1.74 -8.86
C LEU A 133 -10.93 -0.76 -8.65
N VAL A 134 -11.54 -0.77 -7.46
CA VAL A 134 -12.64 0.12 -7.09
C VAL A 134 -12.14 1.57 -7.09
N GLY A 135 -11.03 1.83 -6.38
CA GLY A 135 -10.45 3.17 -6.27
C GLY A 135 -10.05 3.75 -7.62
N LEU A 136 -9.40 2.96 -8.48
CA LEU A 136 -9.02 3.37 -9.84
C LEU A 136 -10.22 3.62 -10.75
N GLY A 137 -11.32 2.88 -10.55
CA GLY A 137 -12.57 3.11 -11.28
C GLY A 137 -13.15 4.49 -11.00
N MET A 138 -13.13 4.90 -9.74
CA MET A 138 -13.65 6.19 -9.32
C MET A 138 -12.66 7.34 -9.60
N LEU A 139 -11.35 7.07 -9.53
CA LEU A 139 -10.32 8.07 -9.87
C LEU A 139 -10.42 8.55 -11.33
N LYS A 140 -10.97 7.71 -12.22
CA LYS A 140 -11.15 8.04 -13.65
C LYS A 140 -12.01 9.29 -13.87
N SER A 141 -12.94 9.63 -12.97
CA SER A 141 -13.72 10.87 -13.10
C SER A 141 -12.92 12.12 -12.75
N ALA A 142 -11.81 11.97 -12.01
CA ALA A 142 -10.92 13.06 -11.62
C ALA A 142 -9.80 13.30 -12.63
N VAL A 143 -9.36 12.22 -13.27
CA VAL A 143 -8.23 12.18 -14.19
C VAL A 143 -8.79 12.14 -15.61
N ASN A 144 -8.84 13.30 -16.26
CA ASN A 144 -9.47 13.49 -17.57
C ASN A 144 -8.49 13.54 -18.76
N ASP A 145 -7.18 13.51 -18.51
CA ASP A 145 -6.17 13.52 -19.57
C ASP A 145 -5.83 12.09 -20.07
N ALA A 146 -5.37 12.01 -21.32
CA ALA A 146 -5.11 10.74 -22.00
C ALA A 146 -4.04 9.90 -21.29
N ALA A 147 -3.00 10.53 -20.74
CA ALA A 147 -1.90 9.84 -20.06
C ALA A 147 -2.38 9.23 -18.74
N GLY A 148 -3.16 9.98 -17.97
CA GLY A 148 -3.78 9.53 -16.74
C GLY A 148 -4.82 8.43 -16.95
N ILE A 149 -5.70 8.55 -17.96
CA ILE A 149 -6.65 7.47 -18.33
C ILE A 149 -5.90 6.20 -18.76
N SER A 150 -4.83 6.36 -19.55
CA SER A 150 -3.96 5.23 -19.94
C SER A 150 -3.30 4.58 -18.71
N GLY A 151 -2.82 5.40 -17.77
CA GLY A 151 -2.24 4.97 -16.50
C GLY A 151 -3.22 4.13 -15.68
N ILE A 152 -4.44 4.65 -15.47
CA ILE A 152 -5.53 3.93 -14.78
C ILE A 152 -5.82 2.59 -15.45
N GLY A 153 -5.93 2.56 -16.78
CA GLY A 153 -6.19 1.34 -17.53
C GLY A 153 -5.13 0.27 -17.30
N LYS A 154 -3.85 0.64 -17.36
CA LYS A 154 -2.72 -0.26 -17.11
C LYS A 154 -2.68 -0.75 -15.67
N LEU A 155 -2.91 0.13 -14.69
CA LEU A 155 -2.99 -0.28 -13.28
C LEU A 155 -4.16 -1.23 -12.99
N LYS A 156 -5.30 -1.06 -13.68
CA LYS A 156 -6.42 -2.01 -13.59
C LYS A 156 -6.06 -3.39 -14.14
N ILE A 157 -5.37 -3.45 -15.28
CA ILE A 157 -4.87 -4.70 -15.83
C ILE A 157 -3.91 -5.36 -14.84
N ALA A 158 -2.97 -4.60 -14.27
CA ALA A 158 -2.06 -5.09 -13.24
C ALA A 158 -2.80 -5.70 -12.04
N ALA A 159 -3.83 -5.02 -11.53
CA ALA A 159 -4.62 -5.50 -10.40
C ALA A 159 -5.39 -6.79 -10.73
N ILE A 160 -6.00 -6.90 -11.92
CA ILE A 160 -6.69 -8.12 -12.36
C ILE A 160 -5.70 -9.29 -12.45
N LEU A 161 -4.53 -9.06 -13.07
CA LEU A 161 -3.50 -10.08 -13.20
C LEU A 161 -2.95 -10.53 -11.84
N ALA A 162 -2.79 -9.61 -10.88
CA ALA A 162 -2.40 -9.94 -9.51
C ALA A 162 -3.45 -10.81 -8.81
N ILE A 163 -4.75 -10.50 -8.96
CA ILE A 163 -5.84 -11.33 -8.40
C ILE A 163 -5.81 -12.74 -9.00
N CYS A 164 -5.70 -12.85 -10.33
CA CYS A 164 -5.57 -14.14 -11.00
C CYS A 164 -4.30 -14.88 -10.56
N GLY A 165 -3.19 -14.17 -10.36
CA GLY A 165 -1.93 -14.72 -9.87
C GLY A 165 -2.07 -15.34 -8.49
N ILE A 166 -2.69 -14.63 -7.54
CA ILE A 166 -2.97 -15.15 -6.19
C ILE A 166 -3.87 -16.40 -6.26
N ALA A 167 -4.97 -16.33 -7.02
CA ALA A 167 -5.92 -17.44 -7.13
C ALA A 167 -5.28 -18.70 -7.74
N LEU A 168 -4.47 -18.55 -8.80
CA LEU A 168 -3.75 -19.67 -9.41
C LEU A 168 -2.63 -20.20 -8.49
N GLY A 169 -2.01 -19.33 -7.67
CA GLY A 169 -1.00 -19.73 -6.71
C GLY A 169 -1.48 -20.74 -5.67
N TRP A 170 -2.79 -20.80 -5.42
CA TRP A 170 -3.39 -21.79 -4.52
C TRP A 170 -3.56 -23.18 -5.13
N ILE A 171 -3.39 -23.33 -6.45
CA ILE A 171 -3.47 -24.63 -7.12
C ILE A 171 -2.18 -25.40 -6.85
N PRO A 172 -2.23 -26.56 -6.17
CA PRO A 172 -1.04 -27.36 -5.89
C PRO A 172 -0.30 -27.80 -7.17
N ALA A 173 1.00 -28.08 -7.02
CA ALA A 173 1.92 -28.57 -8.06
C ALA A 173 2.30 -27.59 -9.18
N ILE A 174 1.34 -27.06 -9.95
CA ILE A 174 1.64 -26.25 -11.16
C ILE A 174 1.20 -24.78 -11.05
N GLY A 175 0.31 -24.46 -10.11
CA GLY A 175 -0.26 -23.12 -9.97
C GLY A 175 0.77 -22.02 -9.78
N TRP A 176 1.88 -22.33 -9.09
CA TRP A 176 2.97 -21.39 -8.82
C TRP A 176 3.66 -20.87 -10.09
N ILE A 177 3.76 -21.67 -11.16
CA ILE A 177 4.38 -21.25 -12.43
C ILE A 177 3.50 -20.21 -13.12
N PHE A 178 2.21 -20.49 -13.22
CA PHE A 178 1.24 -19.56 -13.81
C PHE A 178 1.11 -18.29 -12.97
N ALA A 179 1.08 -18.42 -11.64
CA ALA A 179 1.09 -17.29 -10.72
C ALA A 179 2.32 -16.41 -10.91
N LEU A 180 3.52 -17.00 -11.04
CA LEU A 180 4.75 -16.27 -11.29
C LEU A 180 4.68 -15.45 -12.59
N ILE A 181 4.24 -16.07 -13.69
CA ILE A 181 4.11 -15.39 -14.98
C ILE A 181 3.12 -14.22 -14.88
N LEU A 182 1.94 -14.46 -14.30
CA LEU A 182 0.93 -13.41 -14.13
C LEU A 182 1.44 -12.26 -13.26
N ASN A 183 2.16 -12.55 -12.18
CA ASN A 183 2.73 -11.53 -11.30
C ASN A 183 3.81 -10.69 -12.01
N ILE A 184 4.63 -11.30 -12.86
CA ILE A 184 5.61 -10.56 -13.69
C ILE A 184 4.88 -9.63 -14.67
N VAL A 185 3.85 -10.13 -15.35
CA VAL A 185 3.07 -9.30 -16.29
C VAL A 185 2.33 -8.20 -15.53
N ALA A 186 1.73 -8.50 -14.37
CA ALA A 186 1.10 -7.52 -13.50
C ALA A 186 2.08 -6.40 -13.09
N PHE A 187 3.29 -6.78 -12.71
CA PHE A 187 4.36 -5.84 -12.35
C PHE A 187 4.73 -4.91 -13.52
N ILE A 188 4.87 -5.44 -14.74
CA ILE A 188 5.15 -4.64 -15.94
C ILE A 188 4.02 -3.64 -16.20
N PHE A 189 2.75 -4.08 -16.16
CA PHE A 189 1.62 -3.16 -16.31
C PHE A 189 1.55 -2.11 -15.18
N GLY A 190 1.93 -2.48 -13.96
CA GLY A 190 2.07 -1.57 -12.82
C GLY A 190 3.07 -0.44 -13.11
N LEU A 191 4.28 -0.82 -13.55
CA LEU A 191 5.34 0.13 -13.95
C LEU A 191 4.88 1.05 -15.09
N LEU A 192 4.27 0.48 -16.14
CA LEU A 192 3.76 1.27 -17.27
C LEU A 192 2.63 2.21 -16.83
N GLY A 193 1.78 1.78 -15.88
CA GLY A 193 0.71 2.58 -15.31
C GLY A 193 1.25 3.82 -14.61
N TYR A 194 2.17 3.64 -13.65
CA TYR A 194 2.80 4.76 -12.95
C TYR A 194 3.67 5.63 -13.86
N SER A 195 4.35 5.03 -14.83
CA SER A 195 5.09 5.79 -15.85
C SER A 195 4.16 6.72 -16.64
N SER A 196 2.95 6.25 -17.01
CA SER A 196 1.96 7.09 -17.70
C SER A 196 1.47 8.24 -16.81
N PHE A 197 1.29 8.01 -15.51
CA PHE A 197 0.92 9.06 -14.56
C PHE A 197 1.98 10.16 -14.41
N LYS A 198 3.27 9.88 -14.65
CA LYS A 198 4.32 10.92 -14.65
C LYS A 198 4.11 11.98 -15.74
N SER A 199 3.30 11.68 -16.74
CA SER A 199 2.94 12.58 -17.84
C SER A 199 1.50 13.08 -17.75
N ALA A 200 0.75 12.74 -16.70
CA ALA A 200 -0.65 13.14 -16.56
C ALA A 200 -0.77 14.59 -16.07
N ASP A 201 -1.37 15.46 -16.89
CA ASP A 201 -1.53 16.88 -16.55
C ASP A 201 -2.61 17.12 -15.49
N SER A 202 -3.65 16.27 -15.44
CA SER A 202 -4.77 16.41 -14.49
C SER A 202 -4.38 16.28 -13.02
N ILE A 203 -3.21 15.71 -12.73
CA ILE A 203 -2.67 15.57 -11.36
C ILE A 203 -1.63 16.64 -11.01
N GLY A 204 -1.36 17.59 -11.92
CA GLY A 204 -0.39 18.67 -11.70
C GLY A 204 1.05 18.21 -11.49
N GLN A 205 1.97 19.17 -11.29
CA GLN A 205 3.40 18.87 -11.13
C GLN A 205 3.69 18.04 -9.88
N THR A 206 3.05 18.37 -8.75
CA THR A 206 3.18 17.62 -7.49
C THR A 206 2.71 16.18 -7.66
N GLY A 207 1.60 15.94 -8.36
CA GLY A 207 1.12 14.59 -8.63
C GLY A 207 2.06 13.80 -9.55
N LYS A 208 2.64 14.44 -10.57
CA LYS A 208 3.65 13.81 -11.45
C LYS A 208 4.90 13.36 -10.68
N GLU A 209 5.37 14.17 -9.74
CA GLU A 209 6.44 13.75 -8.81
C GLU A 209 6.01 12.58 -7.93
N GLY A 210 4.75 12.57 -7.49
CA GLY A 210 4.15 11.44 -6.77
C GLY A 210 4.14 10.15 -7.58
N ALA A 211 3.78 10.23 -8.86
CA ALA A 211 3.87 9.11 -9.78
C ALA A 211 5.32 8.63 -9.98
N GLY A 212 6.30 9.54 -9.93
CA GLY A 212 7.72 9.23 -9.87
C GLY A 212 8.10 8.38 -8.65
N ASN A 213 7.59 8.75 -7.46
CA ASN A 213 7.81 7.97 -6.25
C ASN A 213 7.18 6.56 -6.33
N LEU A 214 5.99 6.43 -6.94
CA LEU A 214 5.35 5.12 -7.15
C LEU A 214 6.13 4.25 -8.13
N PHE A 215 6.68 4.86 -9.18
CA PHE A 215 7.58 4.17 -10.10
C PHE A 215 8.84 3.67 -9.36
N ILE A 216 9.47 4.52 -8.54
CA ILE A 216 10.64 4.13 -7.72
C ILE A 216 10.27 2.99 -6.75
N SER A 217 9.10 3.05 -6.11
CA SER A 217 8.61 2.00 -5.23
C SER A 217 8.57 0.63 -5.94
N MET A 218 8.08 0.59 -7.19
CA MET A 218 8.08 -0.65 -7.99
C MET A 218 9.50 -1.14 -8.32
N ILE A 219 10.44 -0.23 -8.63
CA ILE A 219 11.85 -0.61 -8.86
C ILE A 219 12.48 -1.19 -7.60
N ILE A 220 12.20 -0.60 -6.43
CA ILE A 220 12.65 -1.14 -5.14
C ILE A 220 12.06 -2.54 -4.92
N MET A 221 10.77 -2.75 -5.18
CA MET A 221 10.15 -4.07 -5.07
C MET A 221 10.79 -5.12 -5.98
N LEU A 222 11.19 -4.74 -7.19
CA LEU A 222 11.94 -5.64 -8.07
C LEU A 222 13.29 -6.03 -7.47
N ALA A 223 14.03 -5.05 -6.92
CA ALA A 223 15.29 -5.30 -6.25
C ALA A 223 15.12 -6.19 -5.00
N VAL A 224 14.06 -5.98 -4.22
CA VAL A 224 13.67 -6.80 -3.06
C VAL A 224 13.53 -8.26 -3.47
N VAL A 225 12.77 -8.55 -4.53
CA VAL A 225 12.56 -9.92 -5.02
C VAL A 225 13.89 -10.58 -5.43
N VAL A 226 14.80 -9.83 -6.04
CA VAL A 226 16.12 -10.36 -6.43
C VAL A 226 17.01 -10.63 -5.22
N ILE A 227 17.02 -9.71 -4.24
CA ILE A 227 17.82 -9.81 -3.03
C ILE A 227 17.34 -10.97 -2.15
N ASP A 228 16.03 -11.22 -2.10
CA ASP A 228 15.44 -12.30 -1.30
C ASP A 228 15.92 -13.71 -1.70
N ILE A 229 16.46 -13.86 -2.92
CA ILE A 229 17.05 -15.12 -3.40
C ILE A 229 18.36 -15.44 -2.64
N ILE A 230 19.03 -14.44 -2.06
CA ILE A 230 20.32 -14.62 -1.38
C ILE A 230 20.10 -15.32 -0.03
N PRO A 231 20.68 -16.53 0.19
CA PRO A 231 20.51 -17.23 1.46
C PRO A 231 21.13 -16.46 2.63
N PHE A 232 20.55 -16.64 3.83
CA PHE A 232 20.97 -16.05 5.12
C PHE A 232 20.85 -14.53 5.28
N VAL A 233 21.07 -13.74 4.23
CA VAL A 233 21.07 -12.27 4.28
C VAL A 233 19.90 -11.67 3.49
N GLY A 234 19.41 -12.37 2.46
CA GLY A 234 18.38 -11.91 1.54
C GLY A 234 17.10 -11.47 2.24
N GLY A 235 16.53 -12.31 3.10
CA GLY A 235 15.28 -11.99 3.80
C GLY A 235 15.32 -10.70 4.64
N THR A 236 16.45 -10.42 5.31
CA THR A 236 16.61 -9.19 6.10
C THR A 236 16.69 -7.95 5.22
N LEU A 237 17.48 -8.01 4.14
CA LEU A 237 17.60 -6.89 3.20
C LEU A 237 16.32 -6.69 2.37
N ALA A 238 15.64 -7.78 2.03
CA ALA A 238 14.34 -7.78 1.36
C ALA A 238 13.28 -7.06 2.21
N ALA A 239 13.21 -7.36 3.51
CA ALA A 239 12.30 -6.68 4.43
C ALA A 239 12.57 -5.17 4.53
N LEU A 240 13.83 -4.75 4.63
CA LEU A 240 14.20 -3.33 4.63
C LEU A 240 13.81 -2.64 3.32
N GLY A 241 14.03 -3.30 2.18
CA GLY A 241 13.59 -2.80 0.89
C GLY A 241 12.06 -2.73 0.76
N ALA A 242 11.32 -3.69 1.31
CA ALA A 242 9.86 -3.67 1.33
C ALA A 242 9.32 -2.48 2.15
N ILE A 243 9.95 -2.18 3.30
CA ILE A 243 9.62 -0.97 4.09
C ILE A 243 9.86 0.30 3.25
N ALA A 244 11.01 0.39 2.57
CA ALA A 244 11.30 1.52 1.69
C ALA A 244 10.26 1.63 0.55
N ALA A 245 9.87 0.51 -0.06
CA ALA A 245 8.84 0.50 -1.10
C ALA A 245 7.49 1.00 -0.57
N ILE A 246 7.05 0.57 0.62
CA ILE A 246 5.83 1.05 1.28
C ILE A 246 5.91 2.57 1.51
N PHE A 247 7.06 3.06 1.99
CA PHE A 247 7.28 4.49 2.23
C PHE A 247 7.17 5.33 0.95
N PHE A 248 7.82 4.90 -0.14
CA PHE A 248 7.71 5.57 -1.44
C PHE A 248 6.30 5.49 -2.01
N SER A 249 5.59 4.38 -1.82
CA SER A 249 4.18 4.24 -2.21
C SER A 249 3.28 5.23 -1.48
N TYR A 250 3.45 5.36 -0.16
CA TYR A 250 2.74 6.36 0.65
C TYR A 250 3.03 7.79 0.19
N MET A 251 4.32 8.14 0.04
CA MET A 251 4.71 9.47 -0.45
C MET A 251 4.15 9.78 -1.83
N GLY A 252 4.13 8.78 -2.71
CA GLY A 252 3.63 8.90 -4.05
C GLY A 252 2.15 9.25 -4.10
N TRP A 253 1.31 8.47 -3.41
CA TRP A 253 -0.13 8.76 -3.36
C TRP A 253 -0.47 10.03 -2.60
N LYS A 254 0.26 10.36 -1.53
CA LYS A 254 0.11 11.65 -0.85
C LYS A 254 0.30 12.83 -1.82
N LYS A 255 1.33 12.75 -2.67
CA LYS A 255 1.60 13.78 -3.69
C LYS A 255 0.55 13.81 -4.80
N ILE A 256 0.05 12.65 -5.24
CA ILE A 256 -1.06 12.57 -6.21
C ILE A 256 -2.33 13.22 -5.64
N VAL A 257 -2.68 12.94 -4.38
CA VAL A 257 -3.80 13.59 -3.69
C VAL A 257 -3.62 15.11 -3.68
N SER A 258 -2.44 15.59 -3.26
CA SER A 258 -2.15 17.02 -3.21
C SER A 258 -2.24 17.69 -4.60
N GLY A 259 -1.80 17.00 -5.64
CA GLY A 259 -1.90 17.46 -7.02
C GLY A 259 -3.33 17.48 -7.57
N LEU A 260 -4.19 16.57 -7.13
CA LEU A 260 -5.63 16.57 -7.44
C LEU A 260 -6.41 17.66 -6.68
N GLU A 261 -5.96 18.04 -5.49
CA GLU A 261 -6.56 19.12 -4.69
C GLU A 261 -6.18 20.51 -5.22
N ASN A 262 -4.96 20.66 -5.74
CA ASN A 262 -4.43 21.90 -6.30
C ASN A 262 -3.95 21.68 -7.74
N PRO A 263 -4.86 21.39 -8.69
CA PRO A 263 -4.49 21.28 -10.09
C PRO A 263 -3.89 22.61 -10.56
N ALA A 264 -2.88 22.54 -11.44
CA ALA A 264 -2.21 23.73 -11.95
C ALA A 264 -3.23 24.74 -12.50
N PRO A 265 -3.01 26.07 -12.32
CA PRO A 265 -3.91 27.06 -12.88
C PRO A 265 -4.02 26.85 -14.39
N ALA A 266 -5.27 26.77 -14.88
CA ALA A 266 -5.52 26.73 -16.32
C ALA A 266 -4.80 27.93 -16.95
N ALA A 267 -3.96 27.68 -17.95
CA ALA A 267 -3.27 28.73 -18.67
C ALA A 267 -4.32 29.77 -19.12
N GLU A 268 -4.19 31.01 -18.64
CA GLU A 268 -5.08 32.09 -19.06
C GLU A 268 -5.03 32.17 -20.59
N PRO A 269 -6.18 32.23 -21.27
CA PRO A 269 -6.17 32.48 -22.70
C PRO A 269 -5.46 33.80 -22.92
N LEU A 270 -4.42 33.78 -23.77
CA LEU A 270 -3.69 34.98 -24.18
C LEU A 270 -4.72 36.03 -24.57
N LYS A 271 -4.77 37.14 -23.82
CA LYS A 271 -5.53 38.31 -24.25
C LYS A 271 -4.89 38.74 -25.55
N GLU A 272 -5.61 38.56 -26.66
CA GLU A 272 -5.24 39.16 -27.93
C GLU A 272 -5.12 40.68 -27.70
N VAL A 273 -3.92 41.22 -27.94
CA VAL A 273 -3.60 42.65 -27.91
C VAL A 273 -3.72 43.19 -29.32
#